data_AF-A0A6S7JLC9-F1
#
_entry.id   AF-A0A6S7JLC9-F1
#
_cell.length_a   1.000
_cell.length_b   1.000
_cell.length_c   1.000
_cell.angle_alpha   90.00
_cell.angle_beta   90.00
_cell.angle_gamma   90.00
#
_symmetry.space_group_name_H-M   'P 1'
#
loop_
_entity.id
_entity.type
_entity.pdbx_description
1 polymer ?
#
loop_
_entity_poly.entity_id
_entity_poly.type
_entity_poly.pdbx_seq_one_letter_code
_entity_poly.pdbx_strand_id
1 'polypeptide(L)'
;MGIFIQKSPEVFQIPAEEIPEAVDVWKKFLELRCIIDSSLQNIEDRWKDGKGPLAQEFSCNEIRGLIRALFQNTDRRANVLAKIRPT
;
A
#
# COMPACT_ATOMS: atom_id res chain seq x y z
N MET A 1 -7.62 -13.03 0.38
CA MET A 1 -6.20 -13.10 -0.09
C MET A 1 -5.19 -13.42 1.03
N GLY A 2 -5.51 -14.32 1.98
CA GLY A 2 -4.55 -14.75 3.02
C GLY A 2 -3.53 -15.80 2.55
N ILE A 3 -3.89 -16.55 1.51
CA ILE A 3 -3.17 -17.75 1.05
C ILE A 3 -1.75 -17.42 0.57
N PHE A 4 -1.54 -16.27 -0.09
CA PHE A 4 -0.23 -15.96 -0.66
C PHE A 4 0.85 -15.72 0.40
N ILE A 5 0.53 -15.02 1.51
CA ILE A 5 1.50 -14.83 2.61
C ILE A 5 1.70 -16.12 3.41
N GLN A 6 0.66 -16.95 3.54
CA GLN A 6 0.81 -18.26 4.17
C GLN A 6 1.69 -19.21 3.35
N LYS A 7 1.60 -19.13 2.03
CA LYS A 7 2.36 -19.99 1.11
C LYS A 7 3.66 -19.36 0.59
N SER A 8 3.94 -18.10 0.89
CA SER A 8 5.15 -17.44 0.39
C SER A 8 6.45 -18.15 0.82
N PRO A 9 6.59 -18.69 2.04
CA PRO A 9 7.80 -19.44 2.41
C PRO A 9 7.98 -20.71 1.58
N GLU A 10 6.88 -21.39 1.24
CA GLU A 10 6.90 -22.58 0.36
C GLU A 10 7.32 -22.22 -1.07
N VAL A 11 6.89 -21.05 -1.57
CA VAL A 11 7.20 -20.57 -2.93
C VAL A 11 8.65 -20.10 -3.04
N PHE A 12 9.13 -19.35 -2.05
CA PHE A 12 10.49 -18.79 -2.08
C PHE A 12 11.56 -19.75 -1.53
N GLN A 13 11.16 -20.84 -0.88
CA GLN A 13 12.05 -21.86 -0.31
C GLN A 13 13.08 -21.29 0.68
N ILE A 14 12.72 -20.19 1.35
CA ILE A 14 13.50 -19.52 2.39
C ILE A 14 12.62 -19.28 3.63
N PRO A 15 13.20 -19.15 4.84
CA PRO A 15 12.45 -18.80 6.04
C PRO A 15 11.65 -17.51 5.88
N ALA A 16 10.47 -17.44 6.48
CA ALA A 16 9.56 -16.32 6.31
C ALA A 16 10.17 -14.98 6.80
N GLU A 17 11.05 -15.05 7.80
CA GLU A 17 11.74 -13.89 8.37
C GLU A 17 12.76 -13.27 7.40
N GLU A 18 13.28 -14.05 6.44
CA GLU A 18 14.32 -13.64 5.49
C GLU A 18 13.73 -13.07 4.19
N ILE A 19 12.46 -13.34 3.90
CA ILE A 19 11.76 -12.85 2.69
C ILE A 19 11.84 -11.32 2.54
N PRO A 20 11.66 -10.50 3.60
CA PRO A 20 11.76 -9.04 3.47
C PRO A 20 13.15 -8.53 3.04
N GLU A 21 14.21 -9.31 3.28
CA GLU A 21 15.58 -8.98 2.90
C GLU A 21 15.92 -9.55 1.51
N ALA A 22 15.35 -10.71 1.16
CA ALA A 22 15.60 -11.39 -0.10
C ALA A 22 14.79 -10.82 -1.29
N VAL A 23 13.69 -10.11 -1.03
CA VAL A 23 12.77 -9.61 -2.07
C VAL A 23 12.61 -8.10 -1.96
N ASP A 24 13.28 -7.37 -2.85
CA ASP A 24 13.32 -5.89 -2.88
C ASP A 24 11.94 -5.23 -2.84
N VAL A 25 10.93 -5.85 -3.46
CA VAL A 25 9.57 -5.31 -3.57
C VAL A 25 8.61 -5.82 -2.49
N TRP A 26 9.10 -6.56 -1.49
CA TRP A 26 8.26 -7.21 -0.49
C TRP A 26 7.49 -6.20 0.36
N LYS A 27 8.15 -5.14 0.83
CA LYS A 27 7.51 -4.07 1.61
C LYS A 27 6.42 -3.37 0.81
N LYS A 28 6.71 -3.00 -0.44
CA LYS A 28 5.73 -2.45 -1.39
C LYS A 28 4.54 -3.39 -1.59
N PHE A 29 4.75 -4.70 -1.70
CA PHE A 29 3.67 -5.69 -1.81
C PHE A 29 2.80 -5.76 -0.54
N LEU A 30 3.40 -5.77 0.65
CA LEU A 30 2.67 -5.77 1.91
C LEU A 30 1.80 -4.51 2.07
N GLU A 31 2.35 -3.35 1.71
CA GLU A 31 1.60 -2.09 1.69
C GLU A 31 0.48 -2.10 0.64
N LEU A 32 0.72 -2.62 -0.57
CA LEU A 32 -0.32 -2.75 -1.59
C LEU A 32 -1.49 -3.61 -1.09
N ARG A 33 -1.19 -4.73 -0.45
CA ARG A 33 -2.22 -5.56 0.19
C ARG A 33 -2.99 -4.76 1.22
N CYS A 34 -2.29 -4.00 2.07
CA CYS A 34 -2.96 -3.16 3.04
C CYS A 34 -3.90 -2.17 2.34
N ILE A 35 -3.50 -1.50 1.27
CA ILE A 35 -4.35 -0.55 0.53
C ILE A 35 -5.62 -1.23 0.01
N ILE A 36 -5.51 -2.42 -0.58
CA ILE A 36 -6.64 -3.15 -1.16
C ILE A 36 -7.66 -3.56 -0.08
N ASP A 37 -7.18 -3.98 1.09
CA ASP A 37 -8.03 -4.48 2.19
C ASP A 37 -8.51 -3.36 3.14
N SER A 38 -8.13 -2.09 2.90
CA SER A 38 -8.27 -1.02 3.89
C SER A 38 -9.25 0.08 3.47
N SER A 39 -9.66 0.88 4.45
CA SER A 39 -10.54 2.02 4.23
C SER A 39 -9.77 3.23 3.71
N LEU A 40 -10.48 4.16 3.08
CA LEU A 40 -9.90 5.43 2.63
C LEU A 40 -9.26 6.23 3.80
N GLN A 41 -9.82 6.15 5.02
CA GLN A 41 -9.24 6.80 6.21
C GLN A 41 -7.89 6.21 6.57
N ASN A 42 -7.81 4.88 6.63
CA ASN A 42 -6.57 4.21 6.97
C ASN A 42 -5.48 4.46 5.91
N ILE A 43 -5.85 4.60 4.63
CA ILE A 43 -4.89 4.99 3.57
C ILE A 43 -4.35 6.39 3.83
N GLU A 44 -5.21 7.33 4.21
CA GLU A 44 -4.80 8.68 4.60
C GLU A 44 -3.86 8.66 5.82
N ASP A 45 -4.20 7.89 6.86
CA ASP A 45 -3.41 7.78 8.09
C ASP A 45 -2.04 7.14 7.84
N ARG A 46 -1.97 6.11 6.96
CA ARG A 46 -0.70 5.48 6.54
C ARG A 46 0.10 6.34 5.56
N TRP A 47 -0.53 7.25 4.84
CA TRP A 47 0.17 8.24 4.01
C TRP A 47 0.89 9.27 4.89
N LYS A 48 0.23 9.72 5.97
CA LYS A 48 0.78 10.62 7.00
C LYS A 48 1.51 11.83 6.39
N ASP A 49 0.81 12.58 5.55
CA ASP A 49 1.35 13.76 4.84
C ASP A 49 2.66 13.50 4.09
N GLY A 50 2.79 12.33 3.46
CA GLY A 50 3.98 11.95 2.69
C GLY A 50 5.15 11.45 3.52
N LYS A 51 4.94 11.20 4.83
CA LYS A 51 5.98 10.72 5.76
C LYS A 51 5.69 9.33 6.32
N GLY A 52 4.56 8.74 5.95
CA GLY A 52 4.15 7.42 6.42
C GLY A 52 4.72 6.28 5.60
N PRO A 53 4.47 5.02 6.02
CA PRO A 53 4.97 3.83 5.34
C PRO A 53 4.53 3.74 3.87
N LEU A 54 3.33 4.24 3.53
CA LEU A 54 2.88 4.27 2.14
C LEU A 54 3.71 5.20 1.26
N ALA A 55 4.17 6.32 1.80
CA ALA A 55 4.96 7.30 1.06
C ALA A 55 6.42 6.85 0.85
N GLN A 56 6.89 5.88 1.66
CA GLN A 56 8.22 5.28 1.48
C GLN A 56 8.24 4.31 0.29
N GLU A 57 7.13 3.63 0.02
CA GLU A 57 7.05 2.56 -0.97
C GLU A 57 6.35 2.97 -2.28
N PHE A 58 5.56 4.05 -2.26
CA PHE A 58 4.78 4.52 -3.41
C PHE A 58 4.94 6.02 -3.65
N SER A 59 4.97 6.38 -4.93
CA SER A 59 4.83 7.76 -5.37
C SER A 59 3.41 8.29 -5.15
N CYS A 60 3.28 9.62 -5.07
CA CYS A 60 1.97 10.28 -5.01
C CYS A 60 1.06 9.84 -6.18
N ASN A 61 1.62 9.67 -7.38
CA ASN A 61 0.85 9.29 -8.56
C ASN A 61 0.29 7.87 -8.47
N GLU A 62 1.09 6.92 -7.99
CA GLU A 62 0.63 5.53 -7.78
C GLU A 62 -0.50 5.48 -6.76
N ILE A 63 -0.35 6.12 -5.59
CA ILE A 63 -1.39 6.14 -4.55
C ILE A 63 -2.67 6.81 -5.06
N ARG A 64 -2.56 7.93 -5.77
CA ARG A 64 -3.74 8.58 -6.37
C ARG A 64 -4.44 7.71 -7.41
N GLY A 65 -3.68 6.94 -8.19
CA GLY A 65 -4.21 5.97 -9.13
C GLY A 65 -5.00 4.87 -8.42
N LEU A 66 -4.41 4.28 -7.37
CA LEU A 66 -5.05 3.25 -6.55
C LEU A 66 -6.33 3.76 -5.88
N ILE A 67 -6.30 4.96 -5.28
CA ILE A 67 -7.49 5.56 -4.66
C ILE A 67 -8.62 5.75 -5.68
N ARG A 68 -8.29 6.16 -6.91
CA ARG A 68 -9.30 6.32 -7.99
C ARG A 68 -9.87 4.98 -8.45
N ALA A 69 -9.05 3.93 -8.48
CA ALA A 69 -9.46 2.60 -8.91
C ALA A 69 -10.32 1.89 -7.84
N LEU A 70 -10.00 2.07 -6.57
CA LEU A 70 -10.62 1.34 -5.46
C LEU A 70 -11.87 2.03 -4.87
N PHE A 71 -11.96 3.37 -4.93
CA PHE A 71 -13.03 4.12 -4.26
C PHE A 71 -13.88 4.94 -5.23
N GLN A 72 -15.19 4.96 -4.98
CA GLN A 72 -16.15 5.77 -5.74
C GLN A 72 -15.88 7.28 -5.63
N ASN A 73 -16.34 8.04 -6.61
CA ASN A 73 -16.20 9.49 -6.64
C ASN A 73 -17.11 10.15 -5.60
N THR A 74 -16.51 10.55 -4.48
CA THR A 74 -17.18 11.23 -3.37
C THR A 74 -16.33 12.40 -2.89
N ASP A 75 -16.93 13.33 -2.16
CA ASP A 75 -16.22 14.47 -1.56
C ASP A 75 -15.10 14.01 -0.61
N ARG A 76 -15.34 12.92 0.15
CA ARG A 76 -14.32 12.31 1.00
C ARG A 76 -13.09 11.86 0.20
N ARG A 77 -13.30 11.22 -0.96
CA ARG A 77 -12.21 10.84 -1.87
C ARG A 77 -11.47 12.06 -2.41
N ALA A 78 -12.20 13.09 -2.83
CA ALA A 78 -11.60 14.32 -3.33
C ALA A 78 -10.71 15.00 -2.27
N ASN A 79 -11.18 15.04 -1.01
CA ASN A 79 -10.44 15.61 0.12
C ASN A 79 -9.13 14.85 0.40
N VAL A 80 -9.16 13.51 0.40
CA VAL A 80 -7.94 12.71 0.58
C VAL A 80 -6.97 12.89 -0.58
N LEU A 81 -7.48 12.89 -1.82
CA LEU A 81 -6.66 13.15 -3.01
C LEU A 81 -6.02 14.55 -2.99
N ALA A 82 -6.64 15.55 -2.34
CA ALA A 82 -6.07 16.88 -2.19
C ALA A 82 -4.90 16.93 -1.20
N LYS A 83 -4.86 16.02 -0.21
CA LYS A 83 -3.74 15.88 0.73
C LYS A 83 -2.56 15.13 0.12
N ILE A 84 -2.82 14.25 -0.83
CA ILE A 84 -1.81 13.48 -1.56
C ILE A 84 -1.49 14.21 -2.87
N ARG A 85 -0.64 15.24 -2.76
CA ARG A 85 -0.16 16.03 -3.90
C ARG A 85 1.29 15.69 -4.23
N PRO A 86 1.66 15.61 -5.52
CA PRO A 86 3.07 15.64 -5.91
C PRO A 86 3.67 16.97 -5.44
N THR A 87 4.88 16.93 -4.90
CA THR A 87 5.70 18.11 -4.64
C THR A 87 6.08 18.80 -5.95
#